data_AF-A0A1B3B7K6-F1
#
_entry.id   AF-A0A1B3B7K6-F1
#
_cell.length_a   1.000
_cell.length_b   1.000
_cell.length_c   1.000
_cell.angle_alpha   90.00
_cell.angle_beta   90.00
_cell.angle_gamma   90.00
#
_symmetry.space_group_name_H-M   'P 1'
#
loop_
_entity.id
_entity.type
_entity.pdbx_description
1 polymer ?
#
loop_
_entity_poly.entity_id
_entity_poly.type
_entity_poly.pdbx_seq_one_letter_code
_entity_poly.pdbx_strand_id
1 'polypeptide(L)'
;MRIIAKYLLLFVLSKSAFSASFNCDIAGLNEVEKMICGSKEVSTMDEQLSEWYTLLNQSDSGYLFKLIKPNLKESQRIWLSTRNKCDDLTCLKRAYRSRIGELKSSYLNFRKYSSKSFIESILKKFPNDLSDEEVSVEELISYTLDEFGIGQYLFTTYQGYGGNPYGHCGGGAYRGFWYMEIDTSTGEVIDKDSVVYGNCGVNAAYLSYTIESSLPIVVKMFVERSSDEEPVQYFHYKIGYRGSNEFFRLINE
;
A
#
# COMPACT_ATOMS: atom_id res chain seq x y z
N MET A 1 55.95 -17.42 49.19
CA MET A 1 54.77 -16.58 49.48
C MET A 1 55.16 -15.14 49.23
N ARG A 2 54.89 -14.52 48.08
CA ARG A 2 53.62 -13.83 47.77
C ARG A 2 53.58 -13.48 46.26
N ILE A 3 53.60 -14.49 45.39
CA ILE A 3 53.45 -14.32 43.93
C ILE A 3 51.95 -14.24 43.52
N ILE A 4 51.04 -14.11 44.50
CA ILE A 4 49.59 -14.17 44.25
C ILE A 4 48.98 -12.78 43.96
N ALA A 5 49.70 -11.68 44.20
CA ALA A 5 49.15 -10.32 44.09
C ALA A 5 49.23 -9.71 42.67
N LYS A 6 49.28 -10.52 41.61
CA LYS A 6 49.31 -10.03 40.20
C LYS A 6 48.29 -10.70 39.29
N TYR A 7 47.25 -11.29 39.88
CA TYR A 7 46.09 -11.83 39.17
C TYR A 7 44.80 -11.40 39.85
N LEU A 8 44.68 -10.12 40.18
CA LEU A 8 43.42 -9.56 40.65
C LEU A 8 43.01 -8.40 39.76
N LEU A 9 41.83 -8.58 39.15
CA LEU A 9 40.97 -7.59 38.51
C LEU A 9 41.27 -7.18 37.05
N LEU A 10 41.13 -8.14 36.14
CA LEU A 10 40.45 -7.89 34.86
C LEU A 10 38.96 -8.22 35.04
N PHE A 11 38.26 -7.43 35.85
CA PHE A 11 36.80 -7.35 35.71
C PHE A 11 36.56 -6.54 34.44
N VAL A 12 36.49 -7.23 33.31
CA VAL A 12 35.85 -6.68 32.13
C VAL A 12 34.41 -6.43 32.57
N LEU A 13 34.09 -5.17 32.87
CA LEU A 13 32.71 -4.71 32.86
C LEU A 13 32.24 -4.90 31.42
N SER A 14 31.74 -6.08 31.10
CA SER A 14 30.92 -6.30 29.93
C SER A 14 29.70 -5.43 30.12
N LYS A 15 29.78 -4.19 29.64
CA LYS A 15 28.59 -3.37 29.45
C LYS A 15 27.64 -4.23 28.64
N SER A 16 26.48 -4.52 29.19
CA SER A 16 25.42 -5.23 28.48
C SER A 16 25.09 -4.35 27.28
N ALA A 17 25.64 -4.68 26.11
CA ALA A 17 25.33 -3.98 24.88
C ALA A 17 23.91 -4.40 24.49
N PHE A 18 22.94 -3.58 24.89
CA PHE A 18 21.60 -3.66 24.33
C PHE A 18 21.64 -2.96 22.99
N SER A 19 21.27 -3.70 21.95
CA SER A 19 21.10 -3.13 20.62
C SER A 19 19.77 -2.39 20.61
N ALA A 20 19.83 -1.09 20.40
CA ALA A 20 18.67 -0.28 20.00
C ALA A 20 18.71 -0.16 18.47
N SER A 21 17.72 0.50 17.86
CA SER A 21 17.77 0.81 16.43
C SER A 21 18.87 1.82 16.04
N PHE A 22 19.64 2.30 17.02
CA PHE A 22 20.76 3.21 16.88
C PHE A 22 21.95 2.77 17.74
N ASN A 23 23.14 3.34 17.47
CA ASN A 23 24.36 3.02 18.20
C ASN A 23 24.38 3.66 19.60
N CYS A 24 24.29 2.82 20.63
CA CYS A 24 24.31 3.24 22.04
C CYS A 24 25.67 3.75 22.55
N ASP A 25 26.75 3.60 21.78
CA ASP A 25 28.11 3.99 22.19
C ASP A 25 28.53 5.39 21.68
N ILE A 26 27.62 6.14 21.06
CA ILE A 26 27.94 7.50 20.56
C ILE A 26 27.93 8.53 21.70
N ALA A 27 28.88 9.48 21.67
CA ALA A 27 29.10 10.45 22.75
C ALA A 27 28.04 11.58 22.86
N GLY A 28 26.97 11.53 22.05
CA GLY A 28 25.99 12.62 21.90
C GLY A 28 24.55 12.23 22.25
N LEU A 29 24.33 11.10 22.93
CA LEU A 29 22.97 10.65 23.28
C LEU A 29 22.27 11.65 24.21
N ASN A 30 21.01 11.95 23.90
CA ASN A 30 20.14 12.68 24.84
C ASN A 30 19.71 11.78 26.01
N GLU A 31 19.11 12.36 27.05
CA GLU A 31 18.72 11.61 28.26
C GLU A 31 17.74 10.46 27.96
N VAL A 32 16.83 10.65 27.01
CA VAL A 32 15.90 9.60 26.57
C VAL A 32 16.63 8.47 25.86
N GLU A 33 17.58 8.77 24.99
CA GLU A 33 18.40 7.76 24.30
C GLU A 33 19.27 6.98 25.27
N LYS A 34 19.83 7.62 26.30
CA LYS A 34 20.53 6.93 27.40
C LYS A 34 19.58 6.00 28.16
N MET A 35 18.34 6.41 28.42
CA MET A 35 17.33 5.55 29.04
C MET A 35 16.97 4.33 28.18
N ILE A 36 16.87 4.52 26.85
CA ILE A 36 16.64 3.44 25.89
C ILE A 36 17.81 2.44 25.95
N CYS A 37 19.05 2.93 25.83
CA CYS A 37 20.26 2.11 25.88
C CYS A 37 20.49 1.42 27.24
N GLY A 38 19.97 1.99 28.33
CA GLY A 38 20.06 1.43 29.68
C GLY A 38 19.00 0.37 30.00
N SER A 39 17.99 0.17 29.13
CA SER A 39 16.87 -0.73 29.39
C SER A 39 16.68 -1.73 28.25
N LYS A 40 16.99 -3.01 28.49
CA LYS A 40 16.76 -4.09 27.52
C LYS A 40 15.35 -4.07 26.93
N GLU A 41 14.33 -3.88 27.78
CA GLU A 41 12.93 -3.90 27.34
C GLU A 41 12.62 -2.77 26.35
N VAL A 42 13.04 -1.54 26.67
CA VAL A 42 12.78 -0.38 25.78
C VAL A 42 13.65 -0.44 24.52
N SER A 43 14.89 -0.93 24.64
CA SER A 43 15.78 -1.19 23.51
C SER A 43 15.15 -2.17 22.50
N THR A 44 14.58 -3.28 22.97
CA THR A 44 13.86 -4.24 22.12
C THR A 44 12.61 -3.62 21.49
N MET A 45 11.88 -2.75 22.21
CA MET A 45 10.76 -2.03 21.61
C MET A 45 11.20 -1.05 20.51
N ASP A 46 12.38 -0.45 20.67
CA ASP A 46 12.96 0.45 19.67
C ASP A 46 13.36 -0.29 18.39
N GLU A 47 13.95 -1.48 18.51
CA GLU A 47 14.20 -2.39 17.37
C GLU A 47 12.89 -2.77 16.67
N GLN A 48 11.88 -3.25 17.41
CA GLN A 48 10.57 -3.62 16.84
C GLN A 48 9.90 -2.46 16.11
N LEU A 49 9.95 -1.25 16.68
CA LEU A 49 9.41 -0.08 16.03
C LEU A 49 10.13 0.20 14.70
N SER A 50 11.45 0.10 14.70
CA SER A 50 12.29 0.29 13.51
C SER A 50 11.97 -0.73 12.42
N GLU A 51 11.74 -1.99 12.77
CA GLU A 51 11.30 -3.04 11.85
C GLU A 51 9.96 -2.67 11.19
N TRP A 52 8.94 -2.30 11.98
CA TRP A 52 7.65 -1.89 11.44
C TRP A 52 7.75 -0.65 10.56
N TYR A 53 8.49 0.36 11.00
CA TYR A 53 8.74 1.56 10.21
C TYR A 53 9.41 1.22 8.89
N THR A 54 10.40 0.31 8.92
CA THR A 54 11.13 -0.14 7.73
C THR A 54 10.22 -0.90 6.78
N LEU A 55 9.39 -1.83 7.26
CA LEU A 55 8.40 -2.55 6.45
C LEU A 55 7.44 -1.58 5.74
N LEU A 56 6.99 -0.55 6.46
CA LEU A 56 6.09 0.47 5.92
C LEU A 56 6.79 1.42 4.94
N ASN A 57 8.09 1.67 5.14
CA ASN A 57 8.88 2.55 4.29
C ASN A 57 9.45 1.84 3.05
N GLN A 58 9.69 0.53 3.12
CA GLN A 58 10.24 -0.31 2.06
C GLN A 58 9.18 -1.02 1.22
N SER A 59 7.92 -1.12 1.69
CA SER A 59 6.88 -1.77 0.90
C SER A 59 6.85 -1.15 -0.51
N ASP A 60 7.12 -1.98 -1.54
CA ASP A 60 7.25 -1.64 -2.98
C ASP A 60 6.07 -0.85 -3.57
N SER A 61 5.04 -0.67 -2.77
CA SER A 61 3.88 0.17 -2.97
C SER A 61 4.12 1.59 -2.45
N GLY A 62 5.29 2.18 -2.72
CA GLY A 62 5.67 3.51 -2.22
C GLY A 62 4.68 4.63 -2.59
N TYR A 63 3.79 4.41 -3.56
CA TYR A 63 2.61 5.24 -3.80
C TYR A 63 1.45 4.87 -2.85
N LEU A 64 1.04 3.60 -2.79
CA LEU A 64 -0.08 3.11 -1.97
C LEU A 64 0.09 3.37 -0.46
N PHE A 65 1.30 3.18 0.08
CA PHE A 65 1.53 3.39 1.51
C PHE A 65 1.64 4.88 1.91
N LYS A 66 2.19 5.73 1.02
CA LYS A 66 2.22 7.20 1.24
C LYS A 66 0.83 7.79 1.46
N LEU A 67 -0.22 7.09 1.03
CA LEU A 67 -1.60 7.56 1.03
C LEU A 67 -2.34 7.17 2.32
N ILE A 68 -1.95 6.09 3.02
CA ILE A 68 -2.54 5.67 4.31
C ILE A 68 -2.12 6.60 5.47
N LYS A 69 -0.90 7.15 5.39
CA LYS A 69 -0.39 8.16 6.30
C LYS A 69 0.33 9.19 5.44
N PRO A 70 -0.29 10.32 5.05
CA PRO A 70 0.44 11.40 4.41
C PRO A 70 1.62 11.75 5.31
N ASN A 71 2.82 11.47 4.77
CA ASN A 71 4.11 11.69 5.39
C ASN A 71 4.43 10.81 6.64
N LEU A 72 4.50 9.48 6.46
CA LEU A 72 5.04 8.52 7.46
C LEU A 72 6.31 9.04 8.15
N LYS A 73 7.21 9.65 7.37
CA LYS A 73 8.46 10.24 7.86
C LYS A 73 8.22 11.41 8.82
N GLU A 74 7.33 12.32 8.48
CA GLU A 74 6.95 13.44 9.36
C GLU A 74 6.22 12.96 10.61
N SER A 75 5.28 12.03 10.46
CA SER A 75 4.61 11.37 11.59
C SER A 75 5.62 10.72 12.54
N GLN A 76 6.65 10.06 11.99
CA GLN A 76 7.73 9.48 12.79
C GLN A 76 8.58 10.55 13.47
N ARG A 77 8.88 11.67 12.80
CA ARG A 77 9.61 12.82 13.36
C ARG A 77 8.85 13.46 14.53
N ILE A 78 7.55 13.67 14.35
CA ILE A 78 6.66 14.19 15.40
C ILE A 78 6.64 13.22 16.58
N TRP A 79 6.50 11.92 16.31
CA TRP A 79 6.52 10.91 17.37
C TRP A 79 7.86 10.91 18.14
N LEU A 80 9.01 11.02 17.47
CA LEU A 80 10.32 11.13 18.11
C LEU A 80 10.40 12.35 19.04
N SER A 81 9.84 13.49 18.63
CA SER A 81 9.76 14.69 19.47
C SER A 81 8.91 14.45 20.73
N THR A 82 7.78 13.75 20.59
CA THR A 82 6.92 13.38 21.73
C THR A 82 7.61 12.39 22.67
N ARG A 83 8.25 11.35 22.14
CA ARG A 83 9.04 10.38 22.92
C ARG A 83 10.14 11.08 23.73
N ASN A 84 10.81 12.07 23.15
CA ASN A 84 11.89 12.81 23.79
C ASN A 84 11.44 13.69 24.98
N LYS A 85 10.12 13.80 25.24
CA LYS A 85 9.57 14.46 26.43
C LYS A 85 9.35 13.50 27.61
N CYS A 86 9.67 12.21 27.46
CA CYS A 86 9.54 11.24 28.54
C CYS A 86 10.67 11.39 29.56
N ASP A 87 10.32 11.44 30.84
CA ASP A 87 11.27 11.56 31.95
C ASP A 87 11.54 10.22 32.65
N ASP A 88 10.81 9.16 32.30
CA ASP A 88 10.96 7.82 32.89
C ASP A 88 10.68 6.66 31.91
N LEU A 89 11.02 5.44 32.35
CA LEU A 89 10.79 4.21 31.58
C LEU A 89 9.30 3.89 31.40
N THR A 90 8.42 4.33 32.30
CA THR A 90 6.98 4.07 32.22
C THR A 90 6.37 4.84 31.05
N CYS A 91 6.75 6.11 30.90
CA CYS A 91 6.41 6.98 29.78
C CYS A 91 6.93 6.39 28.48
N LEU A 92 8.22 6.01 28.42
CA LEU A 92 8.81 5.45 27.20
C LEU A 92 8.10 4.18 26.75
N LYS A 93 7.87 3.22 27.65
CA LYS A 93 7.14 1.99 27.32
C LYS A 93 5.76 2.27 26.76
N ARG A 94 5.04 3.27 27.29
CA ARG A 94 3.73 3.67 26.76
C ARG A 94 3.84 4.27 25.36
N ALA A 95 4.79 5.19 25.16
CA ALA A 95 5.02 5.83 23.87
C ALA A 95 5.40 4.81 22.77
N TYR A 96 6.28 3.85 23.10
CA TYR A 96 6.65 2.78 22.18
C TYR A 96 5.50 1.83 21.87
N ARG A 97 4.77 1.34 22.89
CA ARG A 97 3.62 0.44 22.67
C ARG A 97 2.54 1.07 21.79
N SER A 98 2.21 2.35 22.04
CA SER A 98 1.26 3.09 21.20
C SER A 98 1.72 3.11 19.75
N ARG A 99 2.98 3.50 19.52
CA ARG A 99 3.51 3.68 18.17
C ARG A 99 3.69 2.38 17.41
N ILE A 100 4.19 1.34 18.06
CA ILE A 100 4.28 0.00 17.47
C ILE A 100 2.89 -0.48 17.08
N GLY A 101 1.88 -0.27 17.94
CA GLY A 101 0.48 -0.57 17.64
C GLY A 101 -0.02 0.16 16.40
N GLU A 102 0.19 1.48 16.33
CA GLU A 102 -0.18 2.31 15.17
C GLU A 102 0.46 1.81 13.87
N LEU A 103 1.78 1.58 13.87
CA LEU A 103 2.51 1.14 12.68
C LEU A 103 2.06 -0.26 12.24
N LYS A 104 1.92 -1.19 13.19
CA LYS A 104 1.43 -2.55 12.91
C LYS A 104 0.02 -2.53 12.33
N SER A 105 -0.91 -1.79 12.93
CA SER A 105 -2.28 -1.66 12.42
C SER A 105 -2.31 -1.06 11.02
N SER A 106 -1.48 -0.03 10.78
CA SER A 106 -1.34 0.58 9.45
C SER A 106 -0.85 -0.44 8.41
N TYR A 107 0.13 -1.27 8.75
CA TYR A 107 0.63 -2.34 7.88
C TYR A 107 -0.45 -3.39 7.58
N LEU A 108 -1.20 -3.82 8.61
CA LEU A 108 -2.25 -4.83 8.45
C LEU A 108 -3.42 -4.30 7.60
N ASN A 109 -3.83 -3.06 7.83
CA ASN A 109 -4.85 -2.39 7.02
C ASN A 109 -4.40 -2.27 5.58
N PHE A 110 -3.15 -1.82 5.33
CA PHE A 110 -2.56 -1.80 4.00
C PHE A 110 -2.68 -3.17 3.33
N ARG A 111 -2.13 -4.21 3.96
CA ARG A 111 -2.12 -5.59 3.42
C ARG A 111 -3.53 -6.12 3.13
N LYS A 112 -4.50 -5.81 3.99
CA LYS A 112 -5.88 -6.28 3.84
C LYS A 112 -6.58 -5.53 2.71
N TYR A 113 -6.60 -4.20 2.78
CA TYR A 113 -7.45 -3.38 1.93
C TYR A 113 -6.86 -3.10 0.55
N SER A 114 -5.55 -3.27 0.36
CA SER A 114 -4.93 -3.24 -0.97
C SER A 114 -4.85 -4.62 -1.64
N SER A 115 -5.46 -5.65 -1.05
CA SER A 115 -5.44 -7.00 -1.64
C SER A 115 -6.45 -7.13 -2.77
N LYS A 116 -6.08 -7.88 -3.81
CA LYS A 116 -7.01 -8.24 -4.90
C LYS A 116 -8.27 -8.91 -4.37
N SER A 117 -8.13 -9.84 -3.43
CA SER A 117 -9.24 -10.58 -2.84
C SER A 117 -10.22 -9.68 -2.09
N PHE A 118 -9.76 -8.59 -1.48
CA PHE A 118 -10.66 -7.59 -0.91
C PHE A 118 -11.52 -6.94 -2.01
N ILE A 119 -10.90 -6.45 -3.08
CA ILE A 119 -11.60 -5.80 -4.19
C ILE A 119 -12.57 -6.77 -4.88
N GLU A 120 -12.14 -8.01 -5.13
CA GLU A 120 -13.00 -9.08 -5.68
C GLU A 120 -14.22 -9.35 -4.79
N SER A 121 -14.06 -9.32 -3.47
CA SER A 121 -15.19 -9.48 -2.55
C SER A 121 -16.21 -8.35 -2.64
N ILE A 122 -15.77 -7.14 -3.02
CA ILE A 122 -16.64 -5.99 -3.28
C ILE A 122 -17.34 -6.15 -4.64
N LEU A 123 -16.60 -6.53 -5.68
CA LEU A 123 -17.15 -6.75 -7.03
C LEU A 123 -18.27 -7.80 -7.05
N LYS A 124 -18.17 -8.85 -6.23
CA LYS A 124 -19.21 -9.89 -6.09
C LYS A 124 -20.58 -9.35 -5.66
N LYS A 125 -20.64 -8.13 -5.11
CA LYS A 125 -21.91 -7.47 -4.75
C LYS A 125 -22.60 -6.78 -5.93
N PHE A 126 -21.95 -6.70 -7.10
CA PHE A 126 -22.43 -6.00 -8.30
C PHE A 126 -22.62 -6.95 -9.51
N PRO A 127 -23.59 -7.87 -9.47
CA PRO A 127 -23.78 -8.85 -10.54
C PRO A 127 -24.30 -8.27 -11.86
N ASN A 128 -24.77 -7.01 -11.90
CA ASN A 128 -25.43 -6.45 -13.09
C ASN A 128 -24.49 -5.68 -14.03
N ASP A 129 -23.25 -5.38 -13.62
CA ASP A 129 -22.29 -4.62 -14.44
C ASP A 129 -21.31 -5.53 -15.21
N LEU A 130 -21.29 -6.82 -14.89
CA LEU A 130 -20.38 -7.84 -15.42
C LEU A 130 -21.19 -9.14 -15.58
N SER A 131 -20.91 -9.95 -16.60
CA SER A 131 -21.72 -11.15 -16.92
C SER A 131 -21.79 -12.18 -15.77
N ASP A 132 -22.65 -13.19 -15.85
CA ASP A 132 -22.86 -14.24 -14.82
C ASP A 132 -21.61 -15.11 -14.45
N GLU A 133 -20.43 -14.82 -15.01
CA GLU A 133 -19.16 -15.53 -14.72
C GLU A 133 -18.29 -14.83 -13.66
N GLU A 134 -17.30 -15.53 -13.09
CA GLU A 134 -16.46 -14.98 -12.01
C GLU A 134 -15.49 -13.89 -12.53
N VAL A 135 -15.62 -12.69 -11.97
CA VAL A 135 -14.74 -11.54 -12.27
C VAL A 135 -13.51 -11.59 -11.36
N SER A 136 -12.33 -11.49 -11.98
CA SER A 136 -11.04 -11.45 -11.28
C SER A 136 -10.40 -10.07 -11.37
N VAL A 137 -9.64 -9.67 -10.35
CA VAL A 137 -8.86 -8.41 -10.37
C VAL A 137 -7.47 -8.70 -10.99
N GLU A 138 -7.21 -8.13 -12.17
CA GLU A 138 -5.94 -8.28 -12.89
C GLU A 138 -4.83 -7.46 -12.23
N GLU A 139 -5.09 -6.20 -11.92
CA GLU A 139 -4.10 -5.28 -11.37
C GLU A 139 -4.75 -4.22 -10.47
N LEU A 140 -4.16 -3.97 -9.30
CA LEU A 140 -4.46 -2.78 -8.51
C LEU A 140 -3.48 -1.68 -8.92
N ILE A 141 -3.97 -0.74 -9.73
CA ILE A 141 -3.15 0.35 -10.27
C ILE A 141 -2.87 1.39 -9.20
N SER A 142 -3.91 1.77 -8.44
CA SER A 142 -3.82 2.76 -7.38
C SER A 142 -4.80 2.48 -6.25
N TYR A 143 -4.40 2.88 -5.04
CA TYR A 143 -5.20 2.79 -3.84
C TYR A 143 -4.78 3.89 -2.86
N THR A 144 -5.73 4.68 -2.39
CA THR A 144 -5.61 5.60 -1.25
C THR A 144 -6.48 5.11 -0.10
N LEU A 145 -6.13 5.50 1.13
CA LEU A 145 -7.01 5.36 2.28
C LEU A 145 -6.93 6.63 3.08
N ASP A 146 -8.05 7.32 3.26
CA ASP A 146 -8.07 8.52 4.09
C ASP A 146 -8.14 8.19 5.59
N GLU A 147 -8.16 9.25 6.40
CA GLU A 147 -8.25 9.13 7.87
C GLU A 147 -9.61 8.61 8.37
N PHE A 148 -10.64 8.66 7.53
CA PHE A 148 -12.00 8.17 7.83
C PHE A 148 -12.17 6.70 7.43
N GLY A 149 -11.17 6.09 6.77
CA GLY A 149 -11.23 4.72 6.28
C GLY A 149 -11.92 4.60 4.93
N ILE A 150 -12.09 5.70 4.19
CA ILE A 150 -12.57 5.68 2.81
C ILE A 150 -11.38 5.40 1.90
N GLY A 151 -11.45 4.27 1.21
CA GLY A 151 -10.45 3.85 0.25
C GLY A 151 -10.87 4.24 -1.16
N GLN A 152 -9.96 4.83 -1.94
CA GLN A 152 -10.21 5.16 -3.34
C GLN A 152 -9.32 4.26 -4.20
N TYR A 153 -9.93 3.51 -5.10
CA TYR A 153 -9.32 2.39 -5.80
C TYR A 153 -9.34 2.66 -7.29
N LEU A 154 -8.23 2.39 -7.97
CA LEU A 154 -8.15 2.30 -9.42
C LEU A 154 -7.56 0.95 -9.78
N PHE A 155 -8.30 0.12 -10.51
CA PHE A 155 -7.89 -1.25 -10.80
C PHE A 155 -8.45 -1.76 -12.13
N THR A 156 -7.86 -2.85 -12.61
CA THR A 156 -8.36 -3.58 -13.79
C THR A 156 -8.97 -4.91 -13.39
N THR A 157 -9.97 -5.33 -14.15
CA THR A 157 -10.62 -6.63 -14.00
C THR A 157 -10.54 -7.43 -15.28
N TYR A 158 -10.56 -8.75 -15.14
CA TYR A 158 -10.74 -9.69 -16.24
C TYR A 158 -11.82 -10.70 -15.90
N GLN A 159 -12.64 -10.98 -16.90
CA GLN A 159 -13.68 -11.98 -16.87
C GLN A 159 -13.64 -12.73 -18.19
N GLY A 160 -13.28 -14.02 -18.17
CA GLY A 160 -13.49 -14.88 -19.33
C GLY A 160 -14.99 -15.16 -19.49
N TYR A 161 -15.42 -15.49 -20.70
CA TYR A 161 -16.72 -16.14 -20.88
C TYR A 161 -16.70 -17.20 -21.98
N GLY A 162 -17.47 -18.27 -21.73
CA GLY A 162 -17.61 -19.42 -22.62
C GLY A 162 -18.97 -19.47 -23.32
N GLY A 163 -18.96 -19.67 -24.65
CA GLY A 163 -20.15 -20.12 -25.37
C GLY A 163 -21.07 -19.03 -25.92
N ASN A 164 -21.89 -19.44 -26.88
CA ASN A 164 -22.65 -18.55 -27.74
C ASN A 164 -23.97 -19.19 -28.17
N PRO A 165 -25.14 -18.57 -27.90
CA PRO A 165 -26.41 -19.02 -28.48
C PRO A 165 -26.68 -18.46 -29.89
N TYR A 166 -25.92 -17.46 -30.37
CA TYR A 166 -26.22 -16.65 -31.57
C TYR A 166 -25.06 -16.43 -32.57
N GLY A 167 -24.02 -17.27 -32.56
CA GLY A 167 -23.18 -17.54 -33.74
C GLY A 167 -22.01 -16.61 -34.16
N HIS A 168 -21.56 -15.59 -33.41
CA HIS A 168 -20.39 -14.77 -33.85
C HIS A 168 -19.08 -14.81 -33.04
N CYS A 169 -19.06 -15.29 -31.79
CA CYS A 169 -17.80 -15.54 -31.06
C CYS A 169 -17.87 -16.91 -30.36
N GLY A 170 -16.81 -17.72 -30.44
CA GLY A 170 -16.73 -19.03 -29.77
C GLY A 170 -16.42 -18.96 -28.26
N GLY A 171 -16.14 -17.75 -27.77
CA GLY A 171 -15.69 -17.42 -26.42
C GLY A 171 -14.97 -16.08 -26.46
N GLY A 172 -14.78 -15.44 -25.32
CA GLY A 172 -14.13 -14.14 -25.23
C GLY A 172 -13.75 -13.76 -23.81
N ALA A 173 -13.37 -12.51 -23.63
CA ALA A 173 -13.12 -11.92 -22.34
C ALA A 173 -13.63 -10.49 -22.29
N TYR A 174 -14.16 -10.12 -21.13
CA TYR A 174 -14.36 -8.74 -20.73
C TYR A 174 -13.20 -8.29 -19.87
N ARG A 175 -12.71 -7.10 -20.15
CA ARG A 175 -11.82 -6.37 -19.26
C ARG A 175 -12.50 -5.11 -18.80
N GLY A 176 -12.20 -4.68 -17.59
CA GLY A 176 -12.78 -3.49 -17.00
C GLY A 176 -11.72 -2.60 -16.41
N PHE A 177 -11.86 -1.29 -16.55
CA PHE A 177 -11.17 -0.31 -15.73
C PHE A 177 -12.17 0.28 -14.75
N TRP A 178 -11.79 0.27 -13.48
CA TRP A 178 -12.68 0.61 -12.38
C TRP A 178 -12.06 1.66 -11.50
N TYR A 179 -12.84 2.68 -11.21
CA TYR A 179 -12.67 3.53 -10.05
C TYR A 179 -13.76 3.22 -9.02
N MET A 180 -13.38 3.12 -7.75
CA MET A 180 -14.33 2.96 -6.65
C MET A 180 -13.88 3.74 -5.42
N GLU A 181 -14.81 4.41 -4.76
CA GLU A 181 -14.69 4.85 -3.37
C GLU A 181 -15.41 3.86 -2.48
N ILE A 182 -14.72 3.32 -1.48
CA ILE A 182 -15.21 2.23 -0.65
C ILE A 182 -14.98 2.58 0.81
N ASP A 183 -16.03 2.54 1.63
CA ASP A 183 -15.86 2.48 3.07
C ASP A 183 -15.27 1.12 3.43
N THR A 184 -14.00 1.11 3.85
CA THR A 184 -13.27 -0.15 4.13
C THR A 184 -13.72 -0.86 5.40
N SER A 185 -14.49 -0.19 6.26
CA SER A 185 -15.05 -0.76 7.48
C SER A 185 -16.34 -1.56 7.20
N THR A 186 -17.19 -1.04 6.32
CA THR A 186 -18.48 -1.66 5.95
C THR A 186 -18.41 -2.46 4.64
N GLY A 187 -17.44 -2.14 3.78
CA GLY A 187 -17.36 -2.61 2.40
C GLY A 187 -18.49 -2.05 1.53
N GLU A 188 -19.04 -0.90 1.90
CA GLU A 188 -20.00 -0.12 1.11
C GLU A 188 -19.26 0.66 0.03
N VAL A 189 -19.80 0.66 -1.20
CA VAL A 189 -19.28 1.49 -2.29
C VAL A 189 -20.00 2.82 -2.27
N ILE A 190 -19.27 3.88 -1.98
CA ILE A 190 -19.75 5.26 -1.87
C ILE A 190 -19.92 5.87 -3.25
N ASP A 191 -18.94 5.65 -4.12
CA ASP A 191 -18.94 6.13 -5.49
C ASP A 191 -18.22 5.11 -6.38
N LYS A 192 -18.61 5.03 -7.66
CA LYS A 192 -17.94 4.18 -8.64
C LYS A 192 -18.11 4.73 -10.04
N ASP A 193 -17.08 4.53 -10.84
CA ASP A 193 -17.14 4.78 -12.27
C ASP A 193 -16.31 3.70 -12.99
N SER A 194 -16.79 3.22 -14.14
CA SER A 194 -16.13 2.12 -14.82
C SER A 194 -16.41 2.06 -16.31
N VAL A 195 -15.47 1.46 -17.01
CA VAL A 195 -15.61 1.11 -18.41
C VAL A 195 -15.23 -0.34 -18.60
N VAL A 196 -16.21 -1.12 -19.07
CA VAL A 196 -16.07 -2.54 -19.38
C VAL A 196 -16.09 -2.69 -20.89
N TYR A 197 -15.16 -3.47 -21.42
CA TYR A 197 -15.04 -3.73 -22.85
C TYR A 197 -14.78 -5.21 -23.10
N GLY A 198 -15.33 -5.73 -24.20
CA GLY A 198 -15.16 -7.12 -24.61
C GLY A 198 -14.33 -7.22 -25.89
N ASN A 199 -13.60 -8.33 -26.03
CA ASN A 199 -12.85 -8.64 -27.27
C ASN A 199 -13.73 -9.22 -28.40
N CYS A 200 -15.05 -9.25 -28.24
CA CYS A 200 -15.99 -9.79 -29.23
C CYS A 200 -16.97 -8.74 -29.75
N GLY A 201 -16.89 -8.50 -31.06
CA GLY A 201 -17.98 -8.02 -31.88
C GLY A 201 -18.64 -6.70 -31.45
N VAL A 202 -17.93 -5.58 -31.57
CA VAL A 202 -18.55 -4.28 -31.92
C VAL A 202 -17.53 -3.37 -32.61
N ASN A 203 -18.05 -2.49 -33.49
CA ASN A 203 -17.33 -1.46 -34.22
C ASN A 203 -16.32 -0.71 -33.32
N ALA A 204 -15.02 -0.91 -33.57
CA ALA A 204 -13.97 -0.15 -32.92
C ALA A 204 -13.96 1.28 -33.48
N ALA A 205 -14.80 2.14 -32.93
CA ALA A 205 -14.56 3.57 -32.98
C ALA A 205 -13.51 3.91 -31.91
N TYR A 206 -12.62 4.87 -32.20
CA TYR A 206 -11.78 5.49 -31.18
C TYR A 206 -12.68 6.08 -30.09
N LEU A 207 -12.96 5.32 -29.03
CA LEU A 207 -13.77 5.76 -27.90
C LEU A 207 -12.82 6.22 -26.81
N SER A 208 -12.72 7.53 -26.62
CA SER A 208 -12.07 8.09 -25.43
C SER A 208 -13.07 8.09 -24.29
N TYR A 209 -12.83 7.26 -23.28
CA TYR A 209 -13.56 7.34 -22.02
C TYR A 209 -12.67 8.02 -20.96
N THR A 210 -13.28 8.89 -20.16
CA THR A 210 -12.63 9.53 -19.01
C THR A 210 -13.33 9.05 -17.76
N ILE A 211 -12.60 8.38 -16.88
CA ILE A 211 -13.08 8.02 -15.57
C ILE A 211 -13.08 9.27 -14.69
N GLU A 212 -14.23 9.66 -14.17
CA GLU A 212 -14.30 10.71 -13.16
C GLU A 212 -13.92 10.14 -11.80
N SER A 213 -12.94 10.76 -11.15
CA SER A 213 -12.52 10.39 -9.80
C SER A 213 -12.26 11.64 -8.98
N SER A 214 -12.42 11.51 -7.66
CA SER A 214 -11.99 12.53 -6.71
C SER A 214 -10.46 12.56 -6.55
N LEU A 215 -9.79 11.48 -6.96
CA LEU A 215 -8.34 11.47 -7.14
C LEU A 215 -7.95 12.52 -8.18
N PRO A 216 -6.78 13.15 -8.06
CA PRO A 216 -6.28 14.04 -9.10
C PRO A 216 -5.77 13.21 -10.29
N ILE A 217 -6.49 12.18 -10.73
CA ILE A 217 -6.09 11.23 -11.75
C ILE A 217 -7.09 11.28 -12.90
N VAL A 218 -6.57 11.35 -14.13
CA VAL A 218 -7.35 11.24 -15.37
C VAL A 218 -6.89 9.97 -16.06
N VAL A 219 -7.81 9.03 -16.25
CA VAL A 219 -7.59 7.82 -17.06
C VAL A 219 -8.23 8.04 -18.42
N LYS A 220 -7.41 8.03 -19.48
CA LYS A 220 -7.90 8.03 -20.87
C LYS A 220 -7.62 6.68 -21.49
N MET A 221 -8.67 6.02 -21.97
CA MET A 221 -8.56 4.76 -22.69
C MET A 221 -8.66 4.95 -24.20
N PHE A 222 -7.87 4.17 -24.92
CA PHE A 222 -7.84 4.09 -26.38
C PHE A 222 -7.97 2.62 -26.79
N VAL A 223 -8.84 2.36 -27.76
CA VAL A 223 -9.02 1.04 -28.36
C VAL A 223 -8.66 1.15 -29.84
N GLU A 224 -7.61 0.46 -30.26
CA GLU A 224 -7.14 0.46 -31.65
C GLU A 224 -7.34 -0.93 -32.28
N ARG A 225 -7.67 -0.94 -33.58
CA ARG A 225 -7.83 -2.17 -34.37
C ARG A 225 -6.60 -2.38 -35.24
N SER A 226 -5.89 -3.51 -35.07
CA SER A 226 -4.95 -4.00 -36.10
C SER A 226 -5.73 -4.39 -37.35
N SER A 227 -5.35 -3.87 -38.52
CA SER A 227 -6.08 -4.11 -39.78
C SER A 227 -5.71 -5.42 -40.48
N ASP A 228 -4.65 -6.12 -40.07
CA ASP A 228 -4.05 -7.15 -40.92
C ASP A 228 -4.10 -8.54 -40.24
N GLU A 229 -5.03 -9.34 -40.75
CA GLU A 229 -5.18 -10.81 -40.67
C GLU A 229 -5.70 -11.46 -39.38
N GLU A 230 -5.58 -10.86 -38.20
CA GLU A 230 -6.39 -11.21 -37.02
C GLU A 230 -6.75 -9.96 -36.22
N PRO A 231 -7.98 -9.81 -35.68
CA PRO A 231 -8.33 -8.65 -34.87
C PRO A 231 -7.59 -8.69 -33.54
N VAL A 232 -6.35 -8.21 -33.53
CA VAL A 232 -5.61 -7.90 -32.31
C VAL A 232 -6.05 -6.50 -31.88
N GLN A 233 -6.85 -6.43 -30.81
CA GLN A 233 -7.24 -5.18 -30.20
C GLN A 233 -6.07 -4.70 -29.34
N TYR A 234 -5.48 -3.55 -29.69
CA TYR A 234 -4.49 -2.89 -28.84
C TYR A 234 -5.22 -1.95 -27.91
N PHE A 235 -4.97 -2.14 -26.61
CA PHE A 235 -5.44 -1.23 -25.59
C PHE A 235 -4.28 -0.31 -25.25
N HIS A 236 -4.58 0.94 -24.97
CA HIS A 236 -3.65 1.84 -24.31
C HIS A 236 -4.46 2.64 -23.31
N TYR A 237 -4.02 2.68 -22.05
CA TYR A 237 -4.53 3.63 -21.10
C TYR A 237 -3.42 4.55 -20.64
N LYS A 238 -3.80 5.81 -20.47
CA LYS A 238 -2.92 6.89 -20.06
C LYS A 238 -3.46 7.44 -18.76
N ILE A 239 -2.69 7.25 -17.70
CA ILE A 239 -2.97 7.82 -16.37
C ILE A 239 -2.13 9.08 -16.25
N GLY A 240 -2.75 10.22 -15.99
CA GLY A 240 -2.07 11.49 -15.72
C GLY A 240 -2.70 12.23 -14.55
N TYR A 241 -2.03 13.28 -14.05
CA TYR A 241 -2.57 14.08 -12.96
C TYR A 241 -3.47 15.22 -13.46
N ARG A 242 -4.58 15.48 -12.76
CA ARG A 242 -5.49 16.59 -13.07
C ARG A 242 -4.74 17.92 -12.93
N GLY A 243 -4.55 18.63 -14.05
CA GLY A 243 -3.84 19.91 -14.09
C GLY A 243 -2.33 19.83 -14.33
N SER A 244 -1.75 18.62 -14.56
CA SER A 244 -0.39 18.49 -15.09
C SER A 244 -0.44 18.20 -16.60
N ASN A 245 0.42 18.86 -17.39
CA ASN A 245 0.52 18.62 -18.84
C ASN A 245 1.29 17.32 -19.17
N GLU A 246 1.98 16.72 -18.19
CA GLU A 246 2.78 15.53 -18.41
C GLU A 246 2.74 14.63 -17.17
N PHE A 247 2.35 13.39 -17.40
CA PHE A 247 3.04 12.14 -17.08
C PHE A 247 2.04 11.06 -17.46
N PHE A 248 2.20 10.50 -18.66
CA PHE A 248 1.37 9.39 -19.11
C PHE A 248 2.22 8.13 -19.01
N ARG A 249 1.98 7.28 -18.02
CA ARG A 249 2.49 5.92 -18.09
C ARG A 249 1.62 5.19 -19.11
N LEU A 250 2.16 4.94 -20.30
CA LEU A 250 1.61 3.90 -21.17
C LEU A 250 1.85 2.59 -20.42
N ILE A 251 0.77 1.94 -19.99
CA ILE A 251 0.83 0.56 -19.52
C ILE A 251 0.16 -0.23 -20.62
N ASN A 252 0.94 -0.77 -21.56
CA ASN A 252 0.55 -1.84 -22.48
C ASN A 252 1.82 -2.32 -23.20
N GLU A 253 2.33 -3.48 -22.78
CA GLU A 253 2.97 -4.46 -23.66
C GLU A 253 2.13 -5.73 -23.59
#